data_AF-A0A3A2ZR78-F1
#
_entry.id   AF-A0A3A2ZR78-F1
#
_cell.length_a   1.000
_cell.length_b   1.000
_cell.length_c   1.000
_cell.angle_alpha   90.00
_cell.angle_beta   90.00
_cell.angle_gamma   90.00
#
_symmetry.space_group_name_H-M   'P 1'
#
loop_
_entity.id
_entity.type
_entity.pdbx_description
1 polymer ?
#
loop_
_entity_poly.entity_id
_entity_poly.type
_entity_poly.pdbx_seq_one_letter_code
_entity_poly.pdbx_strand_id
1 'polypeptide(L)' 'MTLPFRAEQIGFLLRSQELLGVRTSGQNSSYVEQAPKEVDLLTQKSIASVLKKHLAHLVRPMTSGE' A
#
# COMPACT_ATOMS: atom_id res chain seq x y z
N MET A 1 -7.32 0.42 -34.97
CA MET A 1 -7.45 1.12 -33.67
C MET A 1 -6.37 0.57 -32.75
N THR A 2 -5.33 1.35 -32.47
CA THR A 2 -4.32 0.99 -31.47
C THR A 2 -4.82 1.40 -30.09
N LEU A 3 -4.73 0.50 -29.12
CA LEU A 3 -5.03 0.82 -27.72
C LEU A 3 -4.00 1.86 -27.23
N PRO A 4 -4.44 2.92 -26.51
CA PRO A 4 -3.51 3.90 -25.96
C PRO A 4 -2.53 3.24 -24.98
N PHE A 5 -1.31 3.77 -24.90
CA PHE A 5 -0.30 3.30 -23.96
C PHE A 5 -0.84 3.31 -22.53
N ARG A 6 -0.65 2.20 -21.81
CA ARG A 6 -1.13 2.02 -20.44
C ARG A 6 -0.06 2.48 -19.45
N ALA A 7 -0.45 3.33 -18.50
CA ALA A 7 0.40 3.68 -17.38
C ALA A 7 0.34 2.56 -16.34
N GLU A 8 1.47 1.87 -16.10
CA GLU A 8 1.57 0.82 -15.08
C GLU A 8 2.51 1.26 -13.96
N GLN A 9 2.22 0.84 -12.73
CA GLN A 9 3.13 1.04 -11.61
C GLN A 9 3.84 -0.27 -11.26
N ILE A 10 5.17 -0.22 -11.19
CA ILE A 10 6.02 -1.34 -10.80
C ILE A 10 6.62 -1.05 -9.42
N GLY A 11 6.55 -2.02 -8.51
CA GLY A 11 7.18 -1.96 -7.19
C GLY A 11 6.35 -1.31 -6.08
N PHE A 12 7.04 -0.95 -5.00
CA PHE A 12 6.46 -0.50 -3.73
C PHE A 12 6.10 0.98 -3.77
N LEU A 13 4.95 1.33 -3.20
CA LEU A 13 4.66 2.72 -2.86
C LEU A 13 5.31 3.10 -1.54
N LEU A 14 5.69 4.37 -1.42
CA LEU A 14 6.19 4.90 -0.17
C LEU A 14 5.11 4.72 0.91
N ARG A 15 5.46 3.93 1.93
CA ARG A 15 4.61 3.71 3.10
C ARG A 15 4.43 5.02 3.86
N SER A 16 3.26 5.20 4.47
CA SER A 16 3.00 6.36 5.32
C SER A 16 3.97 6.39 6.52
N GLN A 17 4.28 7.59 7.01
CA GLN A 17 5.13 7.76 8.20
C GLN A 17 4.58 7.02 9.42
N GLU A 18 3.26 6.90 9.52
CA GLU A 18 2.58 6.13 10.56
C GLU A 18 2.93 4.63 10.50
N LEU A 19 2.88 4.02 9.30
CA LEU A 19 3.27 2.63 9.10
C LEU A 19 4.77 2.41 9.31
N LEU A 20 5.60 3.40 8.97
CA LEU A 20 7.03 3.34 9.25
C LEU A 20 7.31 3.39 10.75
N GLY A 21 6.59 4.23 11.50
CA GLY A 21 6.70 4.33 12.96
C GLY A 21 6.31 3.05 13.70
N VAL A 22 5.24 2.38 13.26
CA VAL A 22 4.82 1.07 13.80
C VAL A 22 5.86 -0.01 13.53
N ARG A 23 6.49 0.01 12.36
CA ARG A 23 7.54 -0.96 12.01
C ARG A 23 8.83 -0.74 12.81
N THR A 24 9.19 0.50 13.11
CA THR A 24 10.39 0.82 13.89
C THR A 24 10.19 0.61 15.39
N SER A 25 8.95 0.65 15.90
CA SER A 25 8.63 0.43 17.32
C SER A 25 8.66 -1.04 17.78
N GLY A 26 9.20 -1.96 16.98
CA GLY A 26 9.55 -3.30 17.46
C GLY A 26 8.46 -4.37 17.41
N GLN A 27 7.31 -4.13 16.76
CA GLN A 27 6.32 -5.19 16.47
C GLN A 27 6.75 -6.14 15.33
N ASN A 28 8.05 -6.21 15.01
CA ASN A 28 8.64 -7.16 14.06
C ASN A 28 8.96 -8.52 14.71
N SER A 29 8.14 -9.00 15.63
CA SER A 29 8.29 -10.40 16.03
C SER A 29 7.67 -11.24 14.91
N SER A 30 8.53 -11.89 14.13
CA SER A 30 8.17 -12.84 13.05
C SER A 30 7.29 -14.02 13.53
N TYR A 31 6.92 -14.04 14.81
CA TYR A 31 6.11 -15.05 15.48
C TYR A 31 4.72 -14.55 15.92
N VAL A 32 4.33 -13.32 15.59
CA VAL A 32 2.94 -12.88 15.81
C VAL A 32 2.12 -13.27 14.58
N GLU A 33 1.28 -14.31 14.71
CA GLU A 33 0.44 -14.82 13.62
C GLU A 33 -0.53 -13.78 13.03
N GLN A 34 -0.81 -12.69 13.77
CA GLN A 34 -1.68 -11.61 13.33
C GLN A 34 -1.13 -10.26 13.77
N ALA A 35 -1.04 -9.31 12.83
CA ALA A 35 -0.72 -7.93 13.17
C ALA A 35 -1.79 -7.39 14.14
N PRO A 36 -1.43 -6.53 15.10
CA PRO A 36 -2.41 -5.91 15.96
C PRO A 36 -3.46 -5.17 15.13
N LYS A 37 -4.73 -5.22 15.55
CA LYS A 37 -5.86 -4.65 14.79
C LYS A 37 -5.65 -3.19 14.35
N GLU A 38 -4.92 -2.42 15.15
CA GLU A 38 -4.57 -1.04 14.83
C GLU A 38 -3.65 -0.93 13.59
N VAL A 39 -2.68 -1.85 13.47
CA VAL A 39 -1.78 -1.94 12.33
C VAL A 39 -2.53 -2.39 11.07
N ASP A 40 -3.46 -3.34 11.21
CA ASP A 40 -4.33 -3.78 10.11
C ASP A 40 -5.18 -2.62 9.58
N LEU A 41 -5.80 -1.84 10.47
CA LEU A 41 -6.60 -0.68 10.10
C LEU A 41 -5.76 0.40 9.40
N LEU A 42 -4.55 0.67 9.89
CA LEU A 42 -3.63 1.62 9.24
C LEU A 42 -3.21 1.13 7.85
N THR A 43 -2.94 -0.18 7.72
CA THR A 43 -2.57 -0.80 6.46
C THR A 43 -3.71 -0.70 5.44
N GLN A 44 -4.94 -1.01 5.85
CA GLN A 44 -6.12 -0.88 4.99
C GLN A 44 -6.36 0.58 4.55
N LYS A 45 -6.18 1.56 5.45
CA LYS A 45 -6.27 2.98 5.10
C LYS A 45 -5.21 3.39 4.07
N SER A 46 -3.98 2.90 4.23
CA SER A 46 -2.89 3.16 3.29
C SER A 46 -3.20 2.58 1.91
N ILE A 47 -3.66 1.32 1.85
CA ILE A 47 -4.07 0.66 0.61
C ILE A 47 -5.20 1.45 -0.08
N ALA A 48 -6.23 1.87 0.66
CA ALA A 48 -7.32 2.65 0.11
C ALA A 48 -6.84 4.00 -0.48
N SER A 49 -5.88 4.65 0.19
CA SER A 49 -5.25 5.90 -0.30
C SER A 49 -4.48 5.67 -1.61
N VAL A 50 -3.73 4.57 -1.70
CA VAL A 50 -3.01 4.16 -2.90
C VAL A 50 -3.97 3.91 -4.07
N LEU A 51 -5.01 3.11 -3.84
CA LEU A 51 -5.99 2.80 -4.88
C LEU A 51 -6.71 4.05 -5.38
N LYS A 52 -7.02 5.00 -4.49
CA LYS A 52 -7.60 6.29 -4.87
C LYS A 52 -6.67 7.09 -5.78
N LYS A 53 -5.36 7.09 -5.53
CA LYS A 53 -4.37 7.74 -6.40
C LYS A 53 -4.27 7.04 -7.75
N HIS A 54 -4.25 5.70 -7.79
CA HIS A 54 -4.24 4.95 -9.05
C HIS A 54 -5.47 5.26 -9.89
N LEU A 55 -6.66 5.31 -9.29
CA LEU A 55 -7.90 5.71 -9.97
C LEU A 55 -7.83 7.14 -10.51
N ALA A 56 -7.35 8.09 -9.72
CA ALA A 56 -7.21 9.48 -10.13
C ALA A 56 -6.23 9.68 -11.30
N HIS A 57 -5.19 8.84 -11.39
CA HIS A 57 -4.15 8.92 -12.42
C HIS A 57 -4.31 7.90 -13.55
N LEU A 58 -5.42 7.15 -13.58
CA LEU A 58 -5.68 6.10 -14.57
C LEU A 58 -4.56 5.04 -14.66
N VAL A 59 -3.84 4.81 -13.56
CA VAL A 59 -2.78 3.81 -13.46
C VAL A 59 -3.40 2.43 -13.39
N ARG A 60 -2.95 1.52 -14.26
CA ARG A 60 -3.43 0.14 -14.33
C ARG A 60 -2.27 -0.81 -14.66
N PRO A 61 -2.16 -2.00 -14.03
CA PRO A 61 -3.11 -2.55 -13.07
C PRO A 61 -3.00 -1.83 -11.73
N MET A 62 -4.11 -1.79 -10.98
CA MET A 62 -4.07 -1.26 -9.62
C MET A 62 -3.32 -2.24 -8.73
N THR A 63 -2.38 -1.74 -7.95
CA THR A 63 -1.58 -2.54 -7.00
C THR A 63 -1.77 -2.02 -5.58
N SER A 64 -1.66 -2.89 -4.59
CA SER A 64 -1.75 -2.51 -3.17
C SER A 64 -0.55 -1.69 -2.70
N GLY A 65 0.56 -1.70 -3.45
CA GLY A 65 1.78 -0.94 -3.15
C GLY A 65 2.71 -1.54 -2.10
N GLU A 66 2.40 -2.74 -1.60
CA GLU A 66 3.12 -3.54 -0.58
C GLU A 66 3.60 -2.82 0.70
#